data_AF-A0A926HVA6-F1
#
_entry.id   AF-A0A926HVA6-F1
#
_cell.length_a   1.000
_cell.length_b   1.000
_cell.length_c   1.000
_cell.angle_alpha   90.00
_cell.angle_beta   90.00
_cell.angle_gamma   90.00
#
_symmetry.space_group_name_H-M   'P 1'
#
loop_
_entity.id
_entity.type
_entity.pdbx_description
1 polymer ?
#
loop_
_entity_poly.entity_id
_entity_poly.type
_entity_poly.pdbx_seq_one_letter_code
_entity_poly.pdbx_strand_id
1 'polypeptide(L)'
;MKLMIKNITALMEQCGYIPIALCNETRLNELQYKEANDLLNCFCFLNARVQDILKLTEHSIDEILYSKYYWFTQYKDTVEGFLEENPELEQIQYQIFQQIGIELKGDVDWPLMQAIDENKPWLSPVLVKELQSD
;
A
#
# COMPACT_ATOMS: atom_id res chain seq x y z
N MET A 1 16.99 3.43 6.28
CA MET A 1 15.60 3.77 6.66
C MET A 1 14.66 2.74 6.04
N LYS A 2 13.79 2.07 6.80
CA LYS A 2 12.94 0.95 6.31
C LYS A 2 11.61 1.47 5.74
N LEU A 3 11.64 2.14 4.59
CA LEU A 3 10.52 2.94 4.08
C LEU A 3 9.16 2.23 3.81
N MET A 4 9.05 0.90 3.92
CA MET A 4 7.78 0.17 3.76
C MET A 4 7.69 -1.07 4.67
N ILE A 5 6.47 -1.41 5.10
CA ILE A 5 6.16 -2.58 5.93
C ILE A 5 6.28 -3.85 5.07
N LYS A 6 7.44 -4.51 5.15
CA LYS A 6 7.78 -5.69 4.32
C LYS A 6 7.06 -6.98 4.71
N ASN A 7 6.56 -7.11 5.95
CA ASN A 7 5.88 -8.32 6.42
C ASN A 7 4.48 -7.99 6.95
N ILE A 8 3.65 -7.46 6.07
CA ILE A 8 2.30 -7.02 6.40
C ILE A 8 1.41 -8.18 6.88
N THR A 9 1.63 -9.40 6.40
CA THR A 9 0.89 -10.59 6.83
C THR A 9 1.11 -10.90 8.31
N ALA A 10 2.36 -10.90 8.78
CA ALA A 10 2.66 -11.09 10.20
C ALA A 10 2.09 -9.95 11.07
N LEU A 11 2.09 -8.73 10.52
CA LEU A 11 1.51 -7.56 11.19
C LEU A 11 -0.02 -7.68 11.32
N MET A 12 -0.69 -8.16 10.29
CA MET A 12 -2.14 -8.44 10.30
C MET A 12 -2.48 -9.47 11.38
N GLU A 13 -1.69 -10.53 11.51
CA GLU A 13 -1.86 -11.55 12.57
C GLU A 13 -1.67 -10.95 13.97
N GLN A 14 -0.61 -10.16 14.18
CA GLN A 14 -0.31 -9.50 15.45
C GLN A 14 -1.45 -8.55 15.88
N CYS A 15 -2.07 -7.87 14.92
CA CYS A 15 -3.20 -6.97 15.16
C CYS A 15 -4.57 -7.68 15.17
N GLY A 16 -4.62 -9.00 14.98
CA GLY A 16 -5.86 -9.78 14.96
C GLY A 16 -6.80 -9.42 13.79
N TYR A 17 -6.24 -9.01 12.65
CA TYR A 17 -7.00 -8.67 11.44
C TYR A 17 -7.43 -9.94 10.68
N ILE A 18 -8.70 -9.98 10.27
CA ILE A 18 -9.27 -11.09 9.50
C ILE A 18 -9.49 -10.60 8.06
N PRO A 19 -8.80 -11.18 7.06
CA PRO A 19 -9.01 -10.83 5.65
C PRO A 19 -10.46 -11.05 5.20
N ILE A 20 -10.95 -10.15 4.35
CA ILE A 20 -12.29 -10.20 3.76
C ILE A 20 -12.16 -10.61 2.29
N ALA A 21 -12.99 -11.55 1.83
CA ALA A 21 -13.13 -11.87 0.41
C ALA A 21 -14.13 -10.92 -0.24
N LEU A 22 -13.66 -10.03 -1.12
CA LEU A 22 -14.47 -8.95 -1.68
C LEU A 22 -14.79 -9.16 -3.16
N CYS A 23 -13.88 -9.74 -3.95
CA CYS A 23 -14.14 -10.09 -5.34
C CYS A 23 -14.62 -11.54 -5.48
N ASN A 24 -15.93 -11.72 -5.72
CA ASN A 24 -16.56 -13.00 -6.05
C ASN A 24 -17.38 -12.85 -7.34
N GLU A 25 -16.73 -12.71 -8.50
CA GLU A 25 -17.46 -12.83 -9.77
C GLU A 25 -17.15 -14.16 -10.45
N THR A 26 -18.19 -15.00 -10.43
CA THR A 26 -18.30 -16.25 -11.16
C THR A 26 -17.98 -16.05 -12.64
N ARG A 27 -16.79 -16.50 -13.08
CA ARG A 27 -16.36 -16.93 -14.45
C ARG A 27 -15.06 -16.34 -15.01
N LEU A 28 -14.26 -15.58 -14.26
CA LEU A 28 -12.88 -15.19 -14.64
C LEU A 28 -11.84 -15.62 -13.59
N ASN A 29 -10.59 -15.81 -14.03
CA ASN A 29 -9.49 -16.52 -13.34
C ASN A 29 -9.42 -16.26 -11.81
N GLU A 30 -9.76 -17.28 -11.01
CA GLU A 30 -9.72 -17.26 -9.54
C GLU A 30 -8.39 -16.73 -8.98
N LEU A 31 -7.29 -16.96 -9.70
CA LEU A 31 -5.96 -16.51 -9.30
C LEU A 31 -5.81 -14.97 -9.30
N GLN A 32 -6.31 -14.29 -10.33
CA GLN A 32 -6.19 -12.82 -10.46
C GLN A 32 -7.01 -12.11 -9.38
N TYR A 33 -8.22 -12.62 -9.10
CA TYR A 33 -9.06 -12.09 -8.02
C TYR A 33 -8.51 -12.42 -6.64
N LYS A 34 -7.86 -13.58 -6.46
CA LYS A 34 -7.17 -13.88 -5.21
C LYS A 34 -6.05 -12.87 -4.96
N GLU A 35 -5.21 -12.60 -5.96
CA GLU A 35 -4.14 -11.61 -5.87
C GLU A 35 -4.69 -10.21 -5.56
N ALA A 36 -5.71 -9.75 -6.29
CA ALA A 36 -6.37 -8.48 -6.02
C ALA A 36 -6.95 -8.41 -4.60
N ASN A 37 -7.62 -9.48 -4.13
CA ASN A 37 -8.14 -9.56 -2.76
C ASN A 37 -7.02 -9.50 -1.71
N ASP A 38 -5.89 -10.16 -1.94
CA ASP A 38 -4.75 -10.14 -1.02
C ASP A 38 -4.16 -8.72 -0.91
N LEU A 39 -4.00 -8.01 -2.04
CA LEU A 39 -3.54 -6.62 -2.08
C LEU A 39 -4.53 -5.66 -1.40
N LEU A 40 -5.82 -5.81 -1.69
CA LEU A 40 -6.87 -5.01 -1.07
C LEU A 40 -6.92 -5.19 0.44
N ASN A 41 -6.76 -6.43 0.92
CA ASN A 41 -6.73 -6.71 2.35
C ASN A 41 -5.54 -6.05 3.06
N CYS A 42 -4.38 -5.99 2.41
CA CYS A 42 -3.22 -5.26 2.90
C CYS A 42 -3.54 -3.77 3.08
N PHE A 43 -4.14 -3.14 2.05
CA PHE A 43 -4.61 -1.76 2.12
C PHE A 43 -5.65 -1.54 3.24
N CYS A 44 -6.70 -2.36 3.28
CA CYS A 44 -7.79 -2.25 4.25
C CYS A 44 -7.28 -2.38 5.69
N PHE A 45 -6.34 -3.31 5.93
CA PHE A 45 -5.68 -3.45 7.21
C PHE A 45 -4.97 -2.16 7.64
N LEU A 46 -4.09 -1.63 6.80
CA LEU A 46 -3.36 -0.40 7.12
C LEU A 46 -4.31 0.77 7.34
N ASN A 47 -5.37 0.88 6.53
CA ASN A 47 -6.35 1.94 6.65
C ASN A 47 -7.15 1.86 7.96
N ALA A 48 -7.53 0.66 8.39
CA ALA A 48 -8.36 0.46 9.58
C ALA A 48 -7.55 0.45 10.88
N ARG A 49 -6.26 0.10 10.82
CA ARG A 49 -5.45 -0.24 12.01
C ARG A 49 -4.27 0.69 12.25
N VAL A 50 -4.20 1.86 11.60
CA VAL A 50 -3.12 2.85 11.80
C VAL A 50 -2.77 3.04 13.28
N GLN A 51 -3.77 3.30 14.13
CA GLN A 51 -3.55 3.56 15.56
C GLN A 51 -3.09 2.32 16.34
N ASP A 52 -3.54 1.13 15.93
CA ASP A 52 -3.12 -0.12 16.56
C ASP A 52 -1.68 -0.44 16.17
N ILE A 53 -1.31 -0.24 14.89
CA ILE A 53 0.06 -0.42 14.38
C ILE A 53 1.01 0.51 15.13
N LEU A 54 0.70 1.82 15.19
CA LEU A 54 1.52 2.81 15.91
C LEU A 54 1.73 2.48 17.40
N LYS A 55 0.77 1.79 18.04
CA LYS A 55 0.85 1.42 19.47
C LYS A 55 1.56 0.09 19.70
N LEU A 56 1.40 -0.86 18.77
CA LEU A 56 1.82 -2.24 18.94
C LEU A 56 3.16 -2.54 18.26
N THR A 57 3.65 -1.66 17.39
CA THR A 57 4.91 -1.82 16.65
C THR A 57 5.77 -0.57 16.70
N GLU A 58 7.01 -0.70 16.23
CA GLU A 58 7.97 0.41 16.09
C GLU A 58 7.80 1.16 14.76
N HIS A 59 6.68 0.93 14.05
CA HIS A 59 6.46 1.54 12.74
C HIS A 59 6.03 2.98 12.90
N SER A 60 6.59 3.85 12.07
CA SER A 60 6.25 5.27 12.06
C SER A 60 5.07 5.56 11.13
N ILE A 61 4.46 6.74 11.30
CA ILE A 61 3.26 7.12 10.54
C ILE A 61 3.53 7.24 9.03
N ASP A 62 4.69 7.73 8.64
CA ASP A 62 5.18 7.76 7.26
C ASP A 62 5.30 6.36 6.67
N GLU A 63 5.91 5.40 7.38
CA GLU A 63 6.01 4.01 6.93
C GLU A 63 4.63 3.39 6.67
N ILE A 64 3.64 3.67 7.54
CA ILE A 64 2.25 3.20 7.37
C ILE A 64 1.60 3.86 6.16
N LEU A 65 1.75 5.17 6.01
CA LEU A 65 1.11 5.93 4.94
C LEU A 65 1.67 5.59 3.55
N TYR A 66 2.99 5.47 3.42
CA TYR A 66 3.61 5.03 2.17
C TYR A 66 3.28 3.58 1.83
N SER A 67 3.24 2.70 2.85
CA SER A 67 2.78 1.32 2.64
C SER A 67 1.32 1.29 2.17
N LYS A 68 0.45 2.13 2.76
CA LYS A 68 -0.96 2.23 2.37
C LYS A 68 -1.10 2.67 0.92
N TYR A 69 -0.33 3.68 0.50
CA TYR A 69 -0.29 4.12 -0.90
C TYR A 69 0.19 3.01 -1.83
N TYR A 70 1.29 2.36 -1.50
CA TYR A 70 1.83 1.22 -2.25
C TYR A 70 0.80 0.12 -2.48
N TRP A 71 0.20 -0.42 -1.41
CA TRP A 71 -0.74 -1.54 -1.54
C TRP A 71 -1.99 -1.17 -2.33
N PHE A 72 -2.45 0.08 -2.22
CA PHE A 72 -3.58 0.54 -3.03
C PHE A 72 -3.21 0.71 -4.51
N THR A 73 -2.05 1.29 -4.82
CA THR A 73 -1.54 1.39 -6.20
C THR A 73 -1.42 0.01 -6.83
N GLN A 74 -0.82 -0.97 -6.13
CA GLN A 74 -0.72 -2.34 -6.64
C GLN A 74 -2.09 -2.99 -6.86
N TYR A 75 -3.03 -2.79 -5.93
CA TYR A 75 -4.40 -3.28 -6.08
C TYR A 75 -5.08 -2.68 -7.32
N LYS A 76 -5.00 -1.35 -7.48
CA LYS A 76 -5.57 -0.64 -8.63
C LYS A 76 -5.01 -1.17 -9.94
N ASP A 77 -3.69 -1.18 -10.09
CA ASP A 77 -3.01 -1.65 -11.31
C ASP A 77 -3.36 -3.11 -11.62
N THR A 78 -3.48 -3.95 -10.59
CA THR A 78 -3.85 -5.36 -10.75
C THR A 78 -5.28 -5.49 -11.29
N VAL A 79 -6.24 -4.78 -10.70
CA VAL A 79 -7.65 -4.83 -11.10
C VAL A 79 -7.86 -4.24 -12.49
N GLU A 80 -7.26 -3.08 -12.79
CA GLU A 80 -7.33 -2.43 -14.10
C GLU A 80 -6.55 -3.20 -15.19
N GLY A 81 -5.69 -4.15 -14.79
CA GLY A 81 -5.06 -5.10 -15.70
C GLY A 81 -6.02 -6.14 -16.30
N PHE A 82 -7.19 -6.35 -15.69
CA PHE A 82 -8.19 -7.31 -16.18
C PHE A 82 -9.64 -6.80 -16.17
N LEU A 83 -9.91 -5.64 -15.57
CA LEU A 83 -11.14 -4.86 -15.68
C LEU A 83 -10.85 -3.53 -16.39
N GLU A 84 -11.90 -2.82 -16.78
CA GLU A 84 -11.77 -1.46 -17.30
C GLU A 84 -11.31 -0.50 -16.18
N GLU A 85 -10.62 0.58 -16.57
CA GLU A 85 -10.22 1.66 -15.66
C GLU A 85 -11.42 2.13 -14.82
N ASN A 86 -11.17 2.32 -13.52
CA ASN A 86 -12.22 2.69 -12.58
C ASN A 86 -11.95 4.08 -11.97
N PRO A 87 -12.70 5.11 -12.38
CA PRO A 87 -12.55 6.47 -11.84
C PRO A 87 -12.69 6.57 -10.31
N GLU A 88 -13.43 5.66 -9.67
CA GLU A 88 -13.54 5.62 -8.21
C GLU A 88 -12.22 5.19 -7.56
N LEU A 89 -11.46 4.28 -8.19
CA LEU A 89 -10.14 3.87 -7.69
C LEU A 89 -9.13 5.00 -7.80
N GLU A 90 -9.13 5.75 -8.90
CA GLU A 90 -8.35 6.98 -9.05
C GLU A 90 -8.66 8.00 -7.95
N GLN A 91 -9.94 8.21 -7.66
CA GLN A 91 -10.36 9.13 -6.60
C GLN A 91 -9.86 8.68 -5.23
N ILE A 92 -9.92 7.38 -4.93
CA ILE A 92 -9.39 6.83 -3.67
C ILE A 92 -7.86 7.01 -3.61
N GLN A 93 -7.13 6.73 -4.69
CA GLN A 93 -5.67 6.93 -4.73
C GLN A 93 -5.29 8.38 -4.44
N TYR A 94 -6.03 9.33 -5.03
CA TYR A 94 -5.84 10.76 -4.77
C TYR A 94 -6.15 11.14 -3.31
N GLN A 95 -7.17 10.55 -2.70
CA GLN A 95 -7.47 10.78 -1.27
C GLN A 95 -6.33 10.29 -0.36
N ILE A 96 -5.71 9.15 -0.68
CA ILE A 96 -4.55 8.65 0.07
C ILE A 96 -3.37 9.62 -0.07
N PHE A 97 -3.13 10.12 -1.28
CA PHE A 97 -2.11 11.12 -1.54
C PHE A 97 -2.34 12.41 -0.73
N GLN A 98 -3.57 12.92 -0.70
CA GLN A 98 -3.92 14.10 0.11
C GLN A 98 -3.69 13.83 1.60
N GLN A 99 -4.05 12.64 2.09
CA GLN A 99 -3.80 12.24 3.46
C GLN A 99 -2.31 12.28 3.80
N ILE A 100 -1.43 11.77 2.93
CA ILE A 100 0.03 11.83 3.10
C ILE A 100 0.48 13.28 3.28
N GLY A 101 0.04 14.19 2.39
CA GLY A 101 0.41 15.60 2.48
C GLY A 101 -0.03 16.27 3.79
N ILE A 102 -1.21 15.93 4.30
CA ILE A 102 -1.74 16.48 5.56
C ILE A 102 -0.99 15.93 6.77
N GLU A 103 -0.88 14.60 6.88
CA GLU A 103 -0.31 13.93 8.06
C GLU A 103 1.20 14.18 8.17
N LEU A 104 1.90 14.24 7.03
CA LEU A 104 3.33 14.55 6.99
C LEU A 104 3.62 16.06 6.92
N LYS A 105 2.60 16.92 7.04
CA LYS A 105 2.74 18.40 7.02
C LYS A 105 3.51 18.91 5.80
N GLY A 106 3.32 18.26 4.65
CA GLY A 106 4.01 18.58 3.40
C GLY A 106 5.43 18.01 3.25
N ASP A 107 5.97 17.30 4.25
CA ASP A 107 7.27 16.62 4.17
C ASP A 107 7.14 15.28 3.42
N VAL A 108 6.73 15.36 2.15
CA VAL A 108 6.46 14.19 1.30
C VAL A 108 7.74 13.78 0.56
N ASP A 109 8.15 12.52 0.71
CA ASP A 109 9.15 11.84 -0.13
C ASP A 109 8.59 11.61 -1.56
N TRP A 110 8.67 12.65 -2.37
CA TRP A 110 8.28 12.60 -3.79
C TRP A 110 9.03 11.53 -4.60
N PRO A 111 10.36 11.35 -4.41
CA PRO A 111 11.07 10.24 -5.06
C PRO A 111 10.49 8.86 -4.75
N LEU A 112 10.08 8.60 -3.50
CA LEU A 112 9.42 7.35 -3.13
C LEU A 112 8.02 7.21 -3.76
N MET A 113 7.22 8.28 -3.73
CA MET A 113 5.90 8.30 -4.36
C MET A 113 5.99 7.95 -5.86
N GLN A 114 6.89 8.60 -6.58
CA GLN A 114 7.13 8.30 -8.00
C GLN A 114 7.60 6.87 -8.21
N ALA A 115 8.47 6.35 -7.33
CA ALA A 115 8.94 4.98 -7.41
C ALA A 115 7.81 3.95 -7.20
N ILE A 116 6.83 4.26 -6.36
CA ILE A 116 5.61 3.45 -6.18
C ILE A 116 4.77 3.47 -7.45
N ASP A 117 4.52 4.66 -8.03
CA ASP A 117 3.72 4.82 -9.26
C ASP A 117 4.33 4.13 -10.48
N GLU A 118 5.66 4.11 -10.59
CA GLU A 118 6.36 3.39 -11.67
C GLU A 118 6.46 1.88 -11.44
N ASN A 119 5.87 1.35 -10.35
CA ASN A 119 6.04 -0.01 -9.87
C ASN A 119 7.51 -0.44 -9.72
N LYS A 120 8.34 0.51 -9.29
CA LYS A 120 9.78 0.36 -9.05
C LYS A 120 10.16 0.88 -7.66
N PRO A 121 9.49 0.46 -6.57
CA PRO A 121 9.74 1.02 -5.25
C PRO A 121 11.21 0.83 -4.78
N TRP A 122 11.95 -0.13 -5.34
CA TRP A 122 13.37 -0.35 -5.07
C TRP A 122 14.33 0.62 -5.79
N LEU A 123 13.84 1.47 -6.70
CA LEU A 123 14.64 2.43 -7.47
C LEU A 123 14.55 3.87 -6.96
N SER A 124 13.83 4.15 -5.87
CA SER A 124 13.85 5.49 -5.27
C SER A 124 15.30 5.92 -5.02
N PRO A 125 15.78 7.06 -5.54
CA PRO A 125 17.13 7.57 -5.32
C PRO A 125 17.50 7.74 -3.83
N VAL A 126 16.49 7.88 -2.95
CA VAL A 126 16.65 7.88 -1.49
C VAL A 126 17.03 6.48 -0.99
N LEU A 127 16.41 5.43 -1.53
CA LEU A 127 16.69 4.02 -1.22
C LEU A 127 17.98 3.50 -1.87
N VAL A 128 18.33 3.97 -3.07
CA VAL A 128 19.54 3.55 -3.80
C VAL A 128 20.82 4.07 -3.16
N LYS A 129 20.80 5.26 -2.53
CA LYS A 129 21.98 5.79 -1.80
C LYS A 129 22.35 4.96 -0.56
N GLU A 130 21.40 4.30 0.09
CA GLU A 130 21.66 3.43 1.24
C GLU A 130 22.28 2.08 0.83
N LEU A 131 21.99 1.58 -0.39
CA LEU A 131 22.55 0.32 -0.92
C LEU A 131 23.98 0.45 -1.49
N GLN A 132 24.46 1.67 -1.67
CA GLN A 132 25.81 1.96 -2.19
C GLN A 132 26.78 2.45 -1.10
N SER A 133 26.38 2.36 0.18
CA SER A 133 27.16 2.83 1.33
C SER A 133 27.68 1.70 2.24
N ASP A 134 27.90 0.51 1.68
CA ASP A 134 28.66 -0.58 2.32
C ASP A 134 30.09 -0.68 1.72
#